data_AF-A0A7S3CUE5-F1
#
_entry.id   AF-A0A7S3CUE5-F1
#
_cell.length_a   1.000
_cell.length_b   1.000
_cell.length_c   1.000
_cell.angle_alpha   90.00
_cell.angle_beta   90.00
_cell.angle_gamma   90.00
#
_symmetry.space_group_name_H-M   'P 1'
#
loop_
_entity.id
_entity.type
_entity.pdbx_description
1 polymer ?
#
loop_
_entity_poly.entity_id
_entity_poly.type
_entity_poly.pdbx_seq_one_letter_code
_entity_poly.pdbx_strand_id
1 'polypeptide(L)'
;WGKPCVCGCETVVVNEAAKTLTITSTGQTFGEGDWLSLNGTTGEVVQGKKELVIPKVSGGDMGKFMEWVDLFRTLQVYANADTPEDCLIARNNGAVGVGLVRTEHMFFSSKARIAAVRRMIATQELGASGKGDALKEIKAFQREDFEGIFRAMDGLPVTIRLHDPPLHEF
;
A
#
# COMPACT_ATOMS: atom_id res chain seq x y z
N TRP A 1 3.59 -2.04 0.44
CA TRP A 1 4.18 -1.55 -0.83
C TRP A 1 5.63 -1.97 -1.10
N GLY A 2 6.32 -2.73 -0.23
CA GLY A 2 7.72 -3.10 -0.51
C GLY A 2 8.68 -1.91 -0.65
N LYS A 3 8.29 -0.74 -0.13
CA LYS A 3 9.13 0.47 -0.12
C LYS A 3 10.05 0.40 1.09
N PRO A 4 11.35 0.71 0.96
CA PRO A 4 12.23 0.82 2.11
C PRO A 4 11.67 1.80 3.15
N CYS A 5 11.46 1.35 4.39
CA CYS A 5 11.23 2.21 5.56
C CYS A 5 12.35 1.98 6.56
N VAL A 6 12.86 3.07 7.11
CA VAL A 6 13.56 3.06 8.39
C VAL A 6 12.65 3.78 9.36
N CYS A 7 12.20 3.08 10.38
CA CYS A 7 11.22 3.59 11.32
C CYS A 7 11.82 3.49 12.75
N GLY A 8 11.44 4.40 13.67
CA GLY A 8 12.01 4.44 15.03
C GLY A 8 13.38 5.13 15.15
N CYS A 9 13.71 6.07 14.26
CA CYS A 9 14.92 6.88 14.40
C CYS A 9 14.78 7.95 15.50
N GLU A 10 15.06 7.59 16.75
CA GLU A 10 14.99 8.51 17.91
C GLU A 10 15.92 9.72 17.80
N THR A 11 17.01 9.59 17.03
CA THR A 11 17.99 10.67 16.81
C THR A 11 17.55 11.67 15.74
N VAL A 12 16.38 11.49 15.11
CA VAL A 12 15.89 12.37 14.05
C VAL A 12 14.87 13.35 14.62
N VAL A 13 15.16 14.64 14.49
CA VAL A 13 14.27 15.74 14.87
C VAL A 13 13.80 16.45 13.61
N VAL A 14 12.50 16.38 13.34
CA VAL A 14 11.86 17.02 12.19
C VAL A 14 11.27 18.36 12.61
N ASN A 15 11.62 19.42 11.90
CA ASN A 15 11.00 20.73 12.04
C ASN A 15 10.13 21.00 10.80
N GLU A 16 8.82 20.80 10.94
CA GLU A 16 7.87 20.95 9.85
C GLU A 16 7.76 22.39 9.33
N ALA A 17 7.81 23.39 10.22
CA ALA A 17 7.68 24.79 9.86
C ALA A 17 8.89 25.28 9.05
N ALA A 18 10.10 24.88 9.46
CA ALA A 18 11.33 25.20 8.76
C ALA A 18 11.62 24.24 7.59
N LYS A 19 10.84 23.17 7.45
CA LYS A 19 11.08 22.06 6.51
C LYS A 19 12.51 21.50 6.58
N THR A 20 12.99 21.28 7.80
CA THR A 20 14.32 20.72 8.06
C THR A 20 14.27 19.44 8.88
N LEU A 21 15.27 18.60 8.70
CA LEU A 21 15.49 17.38 9.45
C LEU A 21 16.88 17.45 10.09
N THR A 22 16.98 17.29 11.40
CA THR A 22 18.26 17.27 12.12
C THR A 22 18.52 15.90 12.72
N ILE A 23 19.71 15.35 12.47
CA ILE A 23 20.19 14.12 13.11
C ILE A 23 20.99 14.53 14.35
N THR A 24 20.42 14.37 15.54
CA THR A 24 20.99 14.84 16.81
C THR A 24 22.28 14.13 17.19
N SER A 25 22.49 12.88 16.75
CA SER A 25 23.71 12.12 17.00
C SER A 25 24.94 12.65 16.23
N THR A 26 24.73 13.30 15.08
CA THR A 26 25.80 13.88 14.25
C THR A 26 25.79 15.40 14.21
N GLY A 27 24.69 16.03 14.67
CA GLY A 27 24.46 17.47 14.57
C GLY A 27 24.16 17.96 13.14
N GLN A 28 23.98 17.06 12.18
CA GLN A 28 23.73 17.42 10.79
C GLN A 28 22.27 17.80 10.56
N THR A 29 22.05 18.89 9.81
CA THR A 29 20.72 19.35 9.41
C THR A 29 20.60 19.28 7.88
N PHE A 30 19.48 18.75 7.42
CA PHE A 30 19.08 18.60 6.02
C PHE A 30 17.84 19.45 5.76
N GLY A 31 17.83 20.16 4.63
CA GLY A 31 16.67 20.91 4.15
C GLY A 31 15.81 20.13 3.17
N GLU A 32 14.65 20.70 2.85
CA GLU A 32 13.80 20.22 1.75
C GLU A 32 14.60 20.22 0.43
N GLY A 33 14.65 19.07 -0.24
CA GLY A 33 15.37 18.87 -1.50
C GLY A 33 16.76 18.23 -1.36
N ASP A 34 17.29 18.11 -0.14
CA ASP A 34 18.55 17.41 0.08
C ASP A 34 18.43 15.91 -0.14
N TRP A 35 19.50 15.30 -0.67
CA TRP A 35 19.54 13.87 -0.94
C TRP A 35 19.85 13.06 0.32
N LEU A 36 19.01 12.09 0.60
CA LEU A 36 19.19 11.05 1.61
C LEU A 36 18.92 9.69 0.98
N SER A 37 19.71 8.69 1.37
CA SER A 37 19.56 7.30 0.96
C SER A 37 19.19 6.44 2.17
N LEU A 38 18.23 5.53 2.02
CA LEU A 38 17.72 4.70 3.11
C LEU A 38 17.98 3.22 2.83
N ASN A 39 18.49 2.50 3.82
CA ASN A 39 18.58 1.04 3.79
C ASN A 39 17.53 0.43 4.73
N GLY A 40 16.41 -0.01 4.16
CA GLY A 40 15.34 -0.65 4.93
C GLY A 40 15.67 -2.04 5.50
N THR A 41 16.82 -2.63 5.16
CA THR A 41 17.26 -3.94 5.68
C THR A 41 18.10 -3.78 6.95
N THR A 42 19.03 -2.82 6.95
CA THR A 42 19.93 -2.56 8.09
C THR A 42 19.44 -1.45 9.02
N GLY A 43 18.49 -0.63 8.56
CA GLY A 43 18.02 0.54 9.29
C GLY A 43 18.93 1.77 9.13
N GLU A 44 19.89 1.74 8.20
CA GLU A 44 20.83 2.84 8.02
C GLU A 44 20.22 4.01 7.22
N VAL A 45 20.50 5.23 7.69
CA VAL A 45 20.23 6.49 6.98
C VAL A 45 21.56 7.05 6.51
N VAL A 46 21.72 7.20 5.21
CA VAL A 46 22.99 7.56 4.58
C VAL A 46 22.85 8.91 3.88
N GLN A 47 23.78 9.82 4.17
CA GLN A 47 23.83 11.14 3.52
C GLN A 47 24.12 11.01 2.01
N GLY A 48 23.39 11.79 1.22
CA GLY A 48 23.59 11.93 -0.21
C GLY A 48 22.80 10.91 -1.05
N LYS A 49 23.00 10.99 -2.37
CA LYS A 49 22.40 10.10 -3.36
C LYS A 49 23.34 8.94 -3.65
N LYS A 50 23.12 7.79 -3.00
CA LYS A 50 23.87 6.57 -3.28
C LYS A 50 23.41 5.95 -4.59
N GLU A 51 24.33 5.31 -5.30
CA GLU A 51 24.01 4.54 -6.49
C GLU A 51 23.17 3.33 -6.11
N LEU A 52 22.07 3.14 -6.85
CA LEU A 52 21.19 1.99 -6.67
C LEU A 52 21.55 0.93 -7.71
N VAL A 53 21.64 -0.32 -7.27
CA VAL A 53 21.73 -1.45 -8.18
C VAL A 53 20.33 -1.68 -8.74
N ILE A 54 20.19 -1.63 -10.07
CA ILE A 54 18.94 -1.97 -10.73
C ILE A 54 18.76 -3.48 -10.63
N PRO A 55 17.73 -3.97 -9.91
CA PRO A 55 17.57 -5.39 -9.71
C PRO A 55 17.11 -6.04 -11.02
N LYS A 56 17.78 -7.13 -11.41
CA LYS A 56 17.34 -8.01 -12.50
C LYS A 56 16.34 -9.02 -11.93
N VAL A 57 15.09 -8.57 -11.73
CA VAL A 57 14.10 -9.33 -10.95
C VAL A 57 13.45 -10.48 -11.74
N SER A 58 13.62 -10.54 -13.05
CA SER A 58 12.88 -11.51 -13.87
C SER A 58 13.71 -12.04 -15.03
N GLY A 59 13.93 -13.35 -15.02
CA GLY A 59 14.63 -14.08 -16.07
C GLY A 59 16.02 -14.61 -15.67
N GLY A 60 16.47 -15.66 -16.38
CA GLY A 60 17.73 -16.35 -16.10
C GLY A 60 17.58 -17.44 -15.04
N ASP A 61 18.64 -17.65 -14.25
CA ASP A 61 18.73 -18.78 -13.32
C ASP A 61 17.72 -18.68 -12.16
N MET A 62 17.40 -17.46 -11.71
CA MET A 62 16.38 -17.24 -10.67
C MET A 62 14.99 -17.69 -11.15
N GLY A 63 14.62 -17.39 -12.39
CA GLY A 63 13.33 -17.82 -12.95
C GLY A 63 13.22 -19.35 -13.02
N LYS A 64 14.26 -20.01 -13.53
CA LYS A 64 14.34 -21.49 -13.55
C LYS A 64 14.27 -22.10 -12.16
N PHE A 65 14.96 -21.50 -11.19
CA PHE A 65 14.89 -21.94 -9.81
C PHE A 65 13.47 -21.80 -9.24
N MET A 66 12.79 -20.68 -9.51
CA MET A 66 11.41 -20.48 -9.06
C MET A 66 10.43 -21.47 -9.71
N GLU A 67 10.63 -21.85 -10.98
CA GLU A 67 9.87 -22.93 -11.62
C GLU A 67 10.03 -24.26 -10.86
N TRP A 68 11.24 -24.60 -10.40
CA TRP A 68 11.45 -25.79 -9.58
C TRP A 68 10.76 -25.67 -8.22
N VAL A 69 10.85 -24.51 -7.56
CA VAL A 69 10.15 -24.25 -6.30
C VAL A 69 8.64 -24.46 -6.46
N ASP A 70 8.07 -23.98 -7.57
CA ASP A 70 6.64 -24.14 -7.88
C ASP A 70 6.23 -25.60 -8.10
N LEU A 71 7.13 -26.47 -8.60
CA LEU A 71 6.87 -27.90 -8.76
C LEU A 71 6.81 -28.65 -7.42
N PHE A 72 7.62 -28.26 -6.43
CA PHE A 72 7.72 -28.96 -5.15
C PHE A 72 6.79 -28.40 -4.07
N ARG A 73 6.38 -27.13 -4.16
CA ARG A 73 5.53 -26.53 -3.15
C ARG A 73 4.14 -27.15 -3.16
N THR A 74 3.59 -27.39 -1.98
CA THR A 74 2.20 -27.81 -1.78
C THR A 74 1.29 -26.64 -1.42
N LEU A 75 1.85 -25.63 -0.73
CA LEU A 75 1.13 -24.41 -0.38
C LEU A 75 1.02 -23.48 -1.59
N GLN A 76 -0.17 -22.92 -1.76
CA GLN A 76 -0.43 -21.85 -2.70
C GLN A 76 -0.04 -20.50 -2.10
N VAL A 77 0.62 -19.66 -2.90
CA VAL A 77 1.04 -18.32 -2.47
C VAL A 77 0.06 -17.30 -3.03
N TYR A 78 -0.75 -16.75 -2.14
CA TYR A 78 -1.69 -15.67 -2.42
C TYR A 78 -1.11 -14.33 -2.01
N ALA A 79 -1.54 -13.27 -2.68
CA ALA A 79 -1.16 -11.91 -2.34
C ALA A 79 -2.17 -11.24 -1.41
N ASN A 80 -1.69 -10.30 -0.61
CA ASN A 80 -2.51 -9.27 0.03
C ASN A 80 -2.38 -8.01 -0.84
N ALA A 81 -3.44 -7.67 -1.57
CA ALA A 81 -3.41 -6.59 -2.56
C ALA A 81 -4.76 -5.87 -2.58
N ASP A 82 -4.73 -4.54 -2.52
CA ASP A 82 -5.93 -3.72 -2.31
C ASP A 82 -6.27 -2.84 -3.54
N THR A 83 -5.35 -2.71 -4.49
CA THR A 83 -5.54 -1.93 -5.74
C THR A 83 -5.28 -2.78 -7.00
N PRO A 84 -5.80 -2.37 -8.17
CA PRO A 84 -5.52 -3.05 -9.44
C PRO A 84 -4.03 -3.17 -9.75
N GLU A 85 -3.24 -2.13 -9.44
CA GLU A 85 -1.80 -2.09 -9.68
C GLU A 85 -1.06 -3.08 -8.78
N ASP A 86 -1.43 -3.12 -7.49
CA ASP A 86 -0.85 -4.08 -6.53
C ASP A 86 -1.19 -5.52 -6.93
N CYS A 87 -2.41 -5.76 -7.43
CA CYS A 87 -2.82 -7.06 -7.96
C CYS A 87 -2.00 -7.47 -9.18
N LEU A 88 -1.75 -6.54 -10.11
CA LEU A 88 -0.95 -6.81 -11.30
C LEU A 88 0.51 -7.11 -10.94
N ILE A 89 1.09 -6.35 -10.01
CA ILE A 89 2.44 -6.60 -9.49
C ILE A 89 2.50 -7.97 -8.81
N ALA A 90 1.52 -8.29 -7.97
CA ALA A 90 1.43 -9.59 -7.31
C ALA A 90 1.37 -10.75 -8.31
N ARG A 91 0.54 -10.62 -9.35
CA ARG A 91 0.44 -11.61 -10.44
C ARG A 91 1.76 -11.78 -11.18
N ASN A 92 2.42 -10.67 -11.52
CA ASN A 92 3.73 -10.70 -12.18
C ASN A 92 4.83 -11.35 -11.32
N ASN A 93 4.66 -11.33 -9.99
CA ASN A 93 5.55 -12.00 -9.04
C ASN A 93 5.16 -13.47 -8.75
N GLY A 94 4.18 -14.03 -9.46
CA GLY A 94 3.79 -15.44 -9.35
C GLY A 94 2.70 -15.75 -8.33
N ALA A 95 1.98 -14.75 -7.81
CA ALA A 95 0.84 -15.00 -6.94
C ALA A 95 -0.27 -15.74 -7.69
N VAL A 96 -0.85 -16.76 -7.06
CA VAL A 96 -1.94 -17.58 -7.65
C VAL A 96 -3.35 -17.05 -7.35
N GLY A 97 -3.43 -15.81 -6.85
CA GLY A 97 -4.67 -15.13 -6.49
C GLY A 97 -4.44 -14.08 -5.40
N VAL A 98 -5.52 -13.42 -4.99
CA VAL A 98 -5.54 -12.50 -3.84
C VAL A 98 -6.23 -13.18 -2.67
N GLY A 99 -5.51 -13.37 -1.57
CA GLY A 99 -6.03 -14.00 -0.36
C GLY A 99 -6.72 -13.00 0.57
N LEU A 100 -6.43 -11.71 0.40
CA LEU A 100 -7.03 -10.63 1.17
C LEU A 100 -7.00 -9.32 0.40
N VAL A 101 -8.18 -8.84 0.00
CA VAL A 101 -8.44 -7.44 -0.36
C VAL A 101 -9.03 -6.75 0.87
N ARG A 102 -8.37 -5.69 1.35
CA ARG A 102 -8.83 -4.83 2.44
C ARG A 102 -9.67 -3.68 1.89
N THR A 103 -10.98 -3.74 2.08
CA THR A 103 -11.89 -2.74 1.50
C THR A 103 -11.77 -1.36 2.12
N GLU A 104 -11.26 -1.27 3.34
CA GLU A 104 -10.98 -0.02 4.04
C GLU A 104 -9.89 0.82 3.36
N HIS A 105 -8.86 0.17 2.81
CA HIS A 105 -7.76 0.86 2.12
C HIS A 105 -8.22 1.54 0.83
N MET A 106 -9.29 1.03 0.22
CA MET A 106 -9.89 1.61 -0.98
C MET A 106 -10.46 3.02 -0.73
N PHE A 107 -10.79 3.35 0.53
CA PHE A 107 -11.34 4.66 0.89
C PHE A 107 -10.28 5.71 1.17
N PHE A 108 -9.07 5.32 1.57
CA PHE A 108 -7.97 6.24 1.87
C PHE A 108 -7.27 6.80 0.62
N SER A 109 -7.63 6.32 -0.57
CA SER A 109 -7.01 6.71 -1.85
C SER A 109 -7.33 8.15 -2.28
N SER A 110 -8.41 8.76 -1.78
CA SER A 110 -8.72 10.16 -2.09
C SER A 110 -9.52 10.87 -0.99
N LYS A 111 -9.34 12.20 -0.89
CA LYS A 111 -10.13 13.04 0.02
C LYS A 111 -11.64 12.91 -0.23
N ALA A 112 -12.04 12.70 -1.49
CA ALA A 112 -13.45 12.52 -1.85
C ALA A 112 -14.03 11.22 -1.28
N ARG A 113 -13.27 10.12 -1.35
CA ARG A 113 -13.67 8.81 -0.80
C ARG A 113 -13.76 8.82 0.73
N ILE A 114 -12.77 9.42 1.39
CA ILE A 114 -12.81 9.65 2.84
C ILE A 114 -14.04 10.49 3.21
N ALA A 115 -14.33 11.57 2.47
CA ALA A 115 -15.50 12.40 2.72
C ALA A 115 -16.82 11.63 2.54
N ALA A 116 -16.92 10.72 1.56
CA ALA A 116 -18.11 9.87 1.36
C ALA A 116 -18.33 8.92 2.55
N VAL A 117 -17.26 8.31 3.08
CA VAL A 117 -17.33 7.45 4.28
C VAL A 117 -17.69 8.27 5.51
N ARG A 118 -17.08 9.45 5.72
CA ARG A 118 -17.45 10.35 6.83
C ARG A 118 -18.90 10.80 6.77
N ARG A 119 -19.43 11.11 5.57
CA ARG A 119 -20.86 11.40 5.38
C ARG A 119 -21.72 10.21 5.77
N MET A 120 -21.35 9.00 5.37
CA MET A 120 -22.06 7.79 5.79
C MET A 120 -22.05 7.62 7.32
N ILE A 121 -20.93 7.87 7.99
CA ILE A 121 -20.81 7.78 9.46
C ILE A 121 -21.65 8.83 10.18
N ALA A 122 -21.61 10.09 9.70
CA ALA A 122 -22.37 11.21 10.24
C ALA A 122 -23.89 11.10 10.06
N THR A 123 -24.39 10.07 9.35
CA THR A 123 -25.84 9.91 9.10
C THR A 123 -26.68 9.50 10.31
N GLN A 124 -26.09 9.38 11.51
CA GLN A 124 -26.89 9.38 12.73
C GLN A 124 -27.77 10.64 12.87
N GLU A 125 -27.41 11.75 12.21
CA GLU A 125 -28.18 13.01 12.23
C GLU A 125 -29.05 13.26 10.97
N LEU A 126 -28.82 12.56 9.84
CA LEU A 126 -29.37 12.92 8.52
C LEU A 126 -30.66 12.18 8.11
N GLY A 127 -31.19 11.27 8.93
CA GLY A 127 -32.34 10.46 8.57
C GLY A 127 -32.08 9.47 7.41
N ALA A 128 -33.02 8.57 7.15
CA ALA A 128 -32.84 7.43 6.26
C ALA A 128 -32.46 7.77 4.80
N SER A 129 -32.75 8.99 4.32
CA SER A 129 -32.43 9.43 2.96
C SER A 129 -30.95 9.75 2.75
N GLY A 130 -30.29 10.46 3.69
CA GLY A 130 -28.88 10.86 3.55
C GLY A 130 -27.91 9.66 3.55
N LYS A 131 -28.26 8.59 4.26
CA LYS A 131 -27.47 7.34 4.27
C LYS A 131 -27.49 6.64 2.90
N GLY A 132 -28.64 6.67 2.22
CA GLY A 132 -28.79 6.05 0.91
C GLY A 132 -27.89 6.68 -0.16
N ASP A 133 -27.75 8.00 -0.15
CA ASP A 133 -26.95 8.71 -1.14
C ASP A 133 -25.44 8.56 -0.89
N ALA A 134 -24.99 8.58 0.37
CA ALA A 134 -23.60 8.27 0.71
C ALA A 134 -23.21 6.84 0.31
N LEU A 135 -24.10 5.87 0.51
CA LEU A 135 -23.89 4.48 0.09
C LEU A 135 -23.85 4.32 -1.44
N LYS A 136 -24.63 5.10 -2.20
CA LYS A 136 -24.56 5.08 -3.68
C LYS A 136 -23.19 5.53 -4.18
N GLU A 137 -22.63 6.57 -3.57
CA GLU A 137 -21.32 7.10 -3.92
C GLU A 137 -20.20 6.11 -3.58
N ILE A 138 -20.23 5.55 -2.35
CA ILE A 138 -19.31 4.48 -1.92
C ILE A 138 -19.38 3.28 -2.85
N LYS A 139 -20.60 2.87 -3.25
CA LYS A 139 -20.81 1.76 -4.18
C LYS A 139 -20.18 2.01 -5.55
N ALA A 140 -20.23 3.25 -6.05
CA ALA A 140 -19.61 3.60 -7.34
C ALA A 140 -18.08 3.43 -7.27
N PHE A 141 -17.45 3.96 -6.22
CA PHE A 141 -16.01 3.81 -5.99
C PHE A 141 -15.58 2.36 -5.86
N GLN A 142 -16.27 1.59 -5.01
CA GLN A 142 -15.94 0.17 -4.81
C GLN A 142 -16.12 -0.65 -6.09
N ARG A 143 -17.16 -0.36 -6.88
CA ARG A 143 -17.39 -1.07 -8.14
C ARG A 143 -16.23 -0.87 -9.11
N GLU A 144 -15.80 0.38 -9.31
CA GLU A 144 -14.67 0.70 -10.20
C GLU A 144 -13.40 -0.05 -9.79
N ASP A 145 -13.07 -0.02 -8.50
CA ASP A 145 -11.88 -0.69 -7.99
C ASP A 145 -11.97 -2.21 -8.14
N PHE A 146 -13.12 -2.82 -7.82
CA PHE A 146 -13.30 -4.27 -7.96
C PHE A 146 -13.25 -4.70 -9.43
N GLU A 147 -13.82 -3.93 -10.35
CA GLU A 147 -13.66 -4.18 -11.79
C GLU A 147 -12.19 -4.17 -12.21
N GLY A 148 -11.40 -3.23 -11.68
CA GLY A 148 -9.96 -3.20 -11.89
C GLY A 148 -9.22 -4.41 -11.29
N ILE A 149 -9.55 -4.79 -10.05
CA ILE A 149 -8.96 -5.96 -9.36
C ILE A 149 -9.28 -7.25 -10.10
N PHE A 150 -10.54 -7.48 -10.46
CA PHE A 150 -10.95 -8.69 -11.19
C PHE A 150 -10.31 -8.75 -12.57
N ARG A 151 -10.13 -7.61 -13.25
CA ARG A 151 -9.41 -7.55 -14.52
C ARG A 151 -7.92 -7.88 -14.36
N ALA A 152 -7.26 -7.36 -13.32
CA ALA A 152 -5.86 -7.66 -13.03
C ALA A 152 -5.64 -9.14 -12.68
N MET A 153 -6.60 -9.74 -11.99
CA MET A 153 -6.57 -11.14 -11.55
C MET A 153 -7.43 -12.08 -12.40
N ASP A 154 -7.62 -11.77 -13.69
CA ASP A 154 -8.42 -12.60 -14.59
C ASP A 154 -7.97 -14.07 -14.57
N GLY A 155 -8.92 -14.97 -14.30
CA GLY A 155 -8.74 -16.40 -14.14
C GLY A 155 -8.27 -16.87 -12.75
N LEU A 156 -8.02 -15.96 -11.80
CA LEU A 156 -7.52 -16.27 -10.46
C LEU A 156 -8.51 -15.91 -9.36
N PRO A 157 -8.55 -16.65 -8.24
CA PRO A 157 -9.38 -16.34 -7.08
C PRO A 157 -8.99 -15.01 -6.41
N VAL A 158 -10.00 -14.24 -6.01
CA VAL A 158 -9.86 -12.98 -5.26
C VAL A 158 -10.77 -13.04 -4.03
N THR A 159 -10.18 -13.00 -2.85
CA THR A 159 -10.90 -13.00 -1.56
C THR A 159 -11.02 -11.58 -1.05
N ILE A 160 -12.27 -11.09 -0.93
CA ILE A 160 -12.58 -9.73 -0.48
C ILE A 160 -13.05 -9.77 0.97
N ARG A 161 -12.37 -9.02 1.84
CA ARG A 161 -12.80 -8.82 3.22
C ARG A 161 -13.74 -7.62 3.29
N LEU A 162 -14.90 -7.82 3.92
CA LEU A 162 -15.82 -6.74 4.21
C LEU A 162 -15.19 -5.72 5.18
N HIS A 163 -15.83 -4.58 5.32
CA HIS A 163 -15.36 -3.48 6.16
C HIS A 163 -15.10 -3.95 7.60
N ASP A 164 -13.85 -3.84 8.04
CA ASP A 164 -13.34 -4.26 9.35
C ASP A 164 -12.87 -3.13 10.30
N PRO A 165 -12.54 -1.88 9.85
CA PRO A 165 -12.02 -0.88 10.76
C PRO A 165 -13.12 -0.24 11.62
N PRO A 166 -12.77 0.21 12.84
CA PRO A 166 -13.69 0.97 13.68
C PRO A 166 -13.90 2.38 13.11
N LEU A 167 -15.12 2.91 13.26
CA LEU A 167 -15.54 4.17 12.61
C LEU A 167 -14.72 5.41 13.01
N HIS A 168 -13.94 5.36 14.09
CA HIS A 168 -13.11 6.47 14.56
C HIS A 168 -11.78 6.63 13.78
N GLU A 169 -11.43 5.68 12.92
CA GLU A 169 -10.23 5.75 12.08
C GLU A 169 -10.45 6.55 10.78
N PHE A 170 -11.67 7.00 10.50
CA PHE A 170 -12.05 7.80 9.33
C PHE A 170 -12.36 9.25 9.69
#